data_AF-A0A517P3X6-F1
#
_entry.id   AF-A0A517P3X6-F1
#
_cell.length_a   1.000
_cell.length_b   1.000
_cell.length_c   1.000
_cell.angle_alpha   90.00
_cell.angle_beta   90.00
_cell.angle_gamma   90.00
#
_symmetry.space_group_name_H-M   'P 1'
#
loop_
_entity.id
_entity.type
_entity.pdbx_description
1 polymer ?
#
loop_
_entity_poly.entity_id
_entity_poly.type
_entity_poly.pdbx_seq_one_letter_code
_entity_poly.pdbx_strand_id
1 'polypeptide(L)'
;MTPPAHFAAPPADSSVRPGAAVDPLDRVGAGAVSAYLSRLDAGRRELDAAGTALSNAGRAADAPAMAVAADRYEAATAALQSLAAERTALLTQSGAESVAVLAASNPALVFRVKSLRESASETRTRLWPRWVSARRSAAACAEALDLIARGGVRSVTYAAGGGAEAAGGGALLNLSG
;
A
#
# COMPACT_ATOMS: atom_id res chain seq x y z
N MET A 1 74.49 40.92 5.62
CA MET A 1 73.60 40.21 6.58
C MET A 1 72.28 39.97 5.88
N THR A 2 72.05 38.72 5.49
CA THR A 2 70.85 38.24 4.79
C THR A 2 70.57 36.85 5.35
N PRO A 3 69.38 36.53 5.88
CA PRO A 3 69.07 35.17 6.32
C PRO A 3 68.73 34.26 5.11
N PRO A 4 69.03 32.95 5.15
CA PRO A 4 68.58 32.01 4.13
C PRO A 4 67.11 31.61 4.36
N ALA A 5 66.38 31.49 3.27
CA ALA A 5 64.99 31.06 3.24
C ALA A 5 64.87 29.58 3.62
N HIS A 6 64.10 29.29 4.68
CA HIS A 6 63.56 27.95 4.92
C HIS A 6 62.54 27.62 3.83
N PHE A 7 62.88 26.69 2.93
CA PHE A 7 61.88 26.00 2.12
C PHE A 7 61.12 25.04 3.04
N ALA A 8 59.95 25.46 3.51
CA ALA A 8 58.96 24.54 4.03
C ALA A 8 58.43 23.69 2.87
N ALA A 9 58.55 22.38 2.98
CA ALA A 9 57.92 21.43 2.06
C ALA A 9 56.40 21.69 1.98
N PRO A 10 55.75 21.52 0.81
CA PRO A 10 54.30 21.64 0.73
C PRO A 10 53.66 20.57 1.63
N PRO A 11 52.60 20.90 2.40
CA PRO A 11 51.86 19.88 3.14
C PRO A 11 51.28 18.88 2.13
N ALA A 12 51.48 17.60 2.43
CA ALA A 12 50.96 16.49 1.64
C ALA A 12 49.45 16.63 1.47
N ASP A 13 49.03 16.84 0.23
CA ASP A 13 47.63 16.83 -0.18
C ASP A 13 47.14 15.37 -0.12
N SER A 14 46.73 14.96 1.09
CA SER A 14 46.10 13.67 1.35
C SER A 14 44.68 13.91 1.84
N SER A 15 43.91 14.65 1.04
CA SER A 15 42.45 14.74 1.18
C SER A 15 41.77 13.46 0.69
N VAL A 16 42.14 12.31 1.28
CA VAL A 16 41.31 11.10 1.19
C VAL A 16 40.09 11.35 2.07
N ARG A 17 38.98 11.78 1.46
CA ARG A 17 37.68 11.86 2.14
C ARG A 17 37.27 10.44 2.56
N PRO A 18 37.17 10.13 3.87
CA PRO A 18 36.59 8.87 4.31
C PRO A 18 35.08 8.94 4.05
N GLY A 19 34.56 7.96 3.30
CA GLY A 19 33.12 7.73 3.20
C GLY A 19 32.38 8.58 2.18
N ALA A 20 32.74 8.50 0.89
CA ALA A 20 31.73 8.72 -0.14
C ALA A 20 30.64 7.66 0.07
N ALA A 21 29.50 8.06 0.63
CA ALA A 21 28.37 7.17 0.80
C ALA A 21 28.03 6.58 -0.58
N VAL A 22 28.18 5.27 -0.72
CA VAL A 22 27.81 4.55 -1.94
C VAL A 22 26.33 4.83 -2.17
N ASP A 23 25.99 5.30 -3.38
CA ASP A 23 24.61 5.55 -3.75
C ASP A 23 23.82 4.24 -3.57
N PRO A 24 22.71 4.23 -2.80
CA PRO A 24 21.87 3.05 -2.66
C PRO A 24 21.43 2.46 -4.02
N LEU A 25 21.31 3.30 -5.05
CA LEU A 25 20.96 2.89 -6.41
C LEU A 25 22.04 2.03 -7.07
N ASP A 26 23.31 2.23 -6.74
CA ASP A 26 24.42 1.46 -7.30
C ASP A 26 24.38 -0.02 -6.86
N ARG A 27 23.79 -0.30 -5.70
CA ARG A 27 23.69 -1.67 -5.14
C ARG A 27 22.63 -2.55 -5.79
N VAL A 28 21.63 -1.92 -6.42
CA VAL A 28 20.46 -2.63 -6.97
C VAL A 28 20.26 -2.36 -8.47
N GLY A 29 20.84 -1.25 -8.95
CA GLY A 29 20.75 -0.80 -10.33
C GLY A 29 19.44 -0.10 -10.67
N ALA A 30 19.54 0.95 -11.48
CA ALA A 30 18.37 1.69 -11.98
C ALA A 30 17.38 0.81 -12.77
N GLY A 31 17.87 -0.25 -13.43
CA GLY A 31 17.04 -1.19 -14.18
C GLY A 31 16.07 -1.97 -13.30
N ALA A 32 16.51 -2.46 -12.13
CA ALA A 32 15.66 -3.20 -11.21
C ALA A 32 14.54 -2.32 -10.64
N VAL A 33 14.88 -1.10 -10.22
CA VAL A 33 13.91 -0.11 -9.73
C VAL A 33 12.91 0.27 -10.83
N SER A 34 13.40 0.49 -12.05
CA SER A 34 12.56 0.78 -13.21
C SER A 34 11.56 -0.35 -13.50
N ALA A 35 12.00 -1.61 -13.46
CA ALA A 35 11.17 -2.79 -13.69
C ALA A 35 10.12 -2.98 -12.59
N TYR A 36 10.49 -2.78 -11.33
CA TYR A 36 9.57 -2.76 -10.20
C TYR A 36 8.48 -1.70 -10.38
N LEU A 37 8.86 -0.46 -10.69
CA LEU A 37 7.90 0.64 -10.91
C LEU A 37 6.97 0.37 -12.09
N SER A 38 7.45 -0.26 -13.16
CA SER A 38 6.62 -0.67 -14.29
C SER A 38 5.56 -1.70 -13.89
N ARG A 39 5.96 -2.72 -13.13
CA ARG A 39 5.03 -3.76 -12.64
C ARG A 39 4.01 -3.19 -11.66
N LEU A 40 4.44 -2.27 -10.80
CA LEU A 40 3.55 -1.58 -9.86
C LEU A 40 2.50 -0.72 -10.58
N ASP A 41 2.89 0.02 -11.62
CA ASP A 41 1.93 0.78 -12.42
C ASP A 41 0.97 -0.13 -13.20
N ALA A 42 1.47 -1.23 -13.78
CA ALA A 42 0.63 -2.21 -14.46
C ALA A 42 -0.41 -2.83 -13.51
N GLY A 43 0.00 -3.26 -12.32
CA GLY A 43 -0.90 -3.81 -11.31
C GLY A 43 -1.95 -2.80 -10.84
N ARG A 44 -1.56 -1.53 -10.68
CA ARG A 44 -2.49 -0.44 -10.33
C ARG A 44 -3.54 -0.23 -11.43
N ARG A 45 -3.13 -0.20 -12.70
CA ARG A 45 -4.05 -0.05 -13.83
C ARG A 45 -5.03 -1.21 -13.93
N GLU A 46 -4.56 -2.45 -13.70
CA GLU A 46 -5.44 -3.62 -13.69
C GLU A 46 -6.45 -3.56 -12.53
N LEU A 47 -6.03 -3.13 -11.34
CA LEU A 47 -6.94 -2.93 -10.20
C LEU A 47 -8.04 -1.91 -10.52
N ASP A 48 -7.68 -0.79 -11.14
CA ASP A 48 -8.64 0.26 -11.53
C ASP A 48 -9.60 -0.21 -12.63
N ALA A 49 -9.09 -0.96 -13.60
CA ALA A 49 -9.88 -1.56 -14.67
C ALA A 49 -10.88 -2.59 -14.12
N ALA A 50 -10.42 -3.50 -13.26
CA ALA A 50 -11.26 -4.50 -12.60
C ALA A 50 -12.32 -3.85 -11.70
N GLY A 51 -11.95 -2.82 -10.92
CA GLY A 51 -12.88 -2.08 -10.07
C GLY A 51 -13.95 -1.32 -10.87
N THR A 52 -13.59 -0.84 -12.06
CA THR A 52 -14.53 -0.22 -13.01
C THR A 52 -15.45 -1.26 -13.64
N ALA A 53 -14.92 -2.40 -14.08
CA ALA A 53 -15.70 -3.51 -14.61
C ALA A 53 -16.73 -4.01 -13.59
N LEU A 54 -16.32 -4.18 -12.33
CA LEU A 54 -17.21 -4.60 -11.24
C LEU A 54 -18.34 -3.59 -11.00
N SER A 55 -18.03 -2.30 -11.06
CA SER A 55 -19.03 -1.23 -10.93
C SER A 55 -20.03 -1.23 -12.10
N ASN A 56 -19.56 -1.51 -13.32
CA ASN A 56 -20.41 -1.57 -14.50
C ASN A 56 -21.33 -2.79 -14.46
N ALA A 57 -20.79 -3.96 -14.12
CA ALA A 57 -21.56 -5.19 -13.97
C ALA A 57 -22.62 -5.05 -12.86
N GLY A 58 -22.26 -4.42 -11.73
CA GLY A 58 -23.20 -4.12 -10.65
C GLY A 58 -24.35 -3.21 -11.08
N ARG A 59 -24.06 -2.17 -11.88
CA ARG A 59 -25.12 -1.30 -12.45
C ARG A 59 -26.01 -2.02 -13.46
N ALA A 60 -25.47 -2.98 -14.18
CA ALA A 60 -26.21 -3.81 -15.13
C ALA A 60 -26.97 -4.98 -14.47
N ALA A 61 -26.78 -5.20 -13.16
CA ALA A 61 -27.24 -6.40 -12.44
C ALA A 61 -26.80 -7.72 -13.11
N ASP A 62 -25.64 -7.72 -13.75
CA ASP A 62 -25.08 -8.88 -14.44
C ASP A 62 -24.19 -9.68 -13.47
N ALA A 63 -24.79 -10.67 -12.82
CA ALA A 63 -24.11 -11.49 -11.82
C ALA A 63 -22.89 -12.27 -12.37
N PRO A 64 -22.96 -12.92 -13.56
CA PRO A 64 -21.76 -13.51 -14.18
C PRO A 64 -20.63 -12.51 -14.43
N ALA A 65 -20.94 -11.33 -15.00
CA ALA A 65 -19.91 -10.31 -15.24
C ALA A 65 -19.34 -9.75 -13.93
N MET A 66 -20.16 -9.64 -12.88
CA MET A 66 -19.69 -9.24 -11.54
C MET A 66 -18.70 -10.25 -10.97
N ALA A 67 -18.97 -11.56 -11.09
CA ALA A 67 -18.08 -12.61 -10.60
C ALA A 67 -16.71 -12.54 -11.30
N VAL A 68 -16.69 -12.48 -12.63
CA VAL A 68 -15.44 -12.36 -13.41
C VAL A 68 -14.67 -11.09 -13.04
N ALA A 69 -15.36 -9.97 -12.85
CA ALA A 69 -14.71 -8.72 -12.45
C ALA A 69 -14.17 -8.76 -11.01
N ALA A 70 -14.86 -9.46 -10.10
CA ALA A 70 -14.41 -9.67 -8.73
C ALA A 70 -13.14 -10.54 -8.69
N ASP A 71 -13.10 -11.66 -9.42
CA ASP A 71 -11.91 -12.52 -9.51
C ASP A 71 -10.70 -11.74 -10.03
N ARG A 72 -10.89 -10.91 -11.07
CA ARG A 72 -9.83 -10.02 -11.59
C ARG A 72 -9.38 -8.99 -10.55
N TYR A 73 -10.31 -8.43 -9.79
CA TYR A 73 -10.01 -7.47 -8.74
C TYR A 73 -9.19 -8.09 -7.60
N GLU A 74 -9.54 -9.31 -7.19
CA GLU A 74 -8.80 -10.09 -6.19
C GLU A 74 -7.40 -10.43 -6.69
N ALA A 75 -7.27 -10.93 -7.92
CA ALA A 75 -5.99 -11.24 -8.54
C ALA A 75 -5.08 -10.00 -8.64
N ALA A 76 -5.61 -8.85 -9.06
CA ALA A 76 -4.87 -7.59 -9.11
C ALA A 76 -4.41 -7.12 -7.72
N THR A 77 -5.26 -7.31 -6.70
CA THR A 77 -4.92 -6.99 -5.30
C THR A 77 -3.78 -7.88 -4.79
N ALA A 78 -3.86 -9.19 -5.05
CA ALA A 78 -2.82 -10.15 -4.66
C ALA A 78 -1.47 -9.87 -5.36
N ALA A 79 -1.52 -9.48 -6.64
CA ALA A 79 -0.32 -9.07 -7.38
C ALA A 79 0.33 -7.82 -6.77
N LEU A 80 -0.46 -6.81 -6.40
CA LEU A 80 0.03 -5.60 -5.73
C LEU A 80 0.60 -5.89 -4.33
N GLN A 81 0.01 -6.83 -3.59
CA GLN A 81 0.55 -7.29 -2.30
C GLN A 81 1.90 -7.99 -2.48
N SER A 82 2.04 -8.83 -3.52
CA SER A 82 3.30 -9.49 -3.84
C SER A 82 4.40 -8.49 -4.20
N LEU A 83 4.05 -7.41 -4.92
CA LEU A 83 4.98 -6.32 -5.19
C LEU A 83 5.40 -5.55 -3.93
N ALA A 84 4.59 -5.54 -2.87
CA ALA A 84 5.00 -4.96 -1.59
C ALA A 84 6.15 -5.76 -0.94
N ALA A 85 6.18 -7.09 -1.14
CA ALA A 85 7.30 -7.92 -0.71
C ALA A 85 8.56 -7.64 -1.55
N GLU A 86 8.41 -7.49 -2.87
CA GLU A 86 9.51 -7.09 -3.76
C GLU A 86 10.09 -5.73 -3.38
N ARG A 87 9.23 -4.76 -3.03
CA ARG A 87 9.67 -3.47 -2.49
C ARG A 87 10.56 -3.66 -1.27
N THR A 88 10.14 -4.48 -0.31
CA THR A 88 10.91 -4.74 0.90
C THR A 88 12.27 -5.33 0.54
N ALA A 89 12.33 -6.29 -0.39
CA ALA A 89 13.60 -6.86 -0.85
C ALA A 89 14.54 -5.80 -1.47
N LEU A 90 14.03 -4.94 -2.35
CA LEU A 90 14.80 -3.84 -2.95
C LEU A 90 15.36 -2.87 -1.90
N LEU A 91 14.56 -2.54 -0.89
CA LEU A 91 14.98 -1.63 0.19
C LEU A 91 16.00 -2.28 1.12
N THR A 92 15.81 -3.55 1.46
CA THR A 92 16.80 -4.32 2.26
C THR A 92 18.13 -4.45 1.52
N GLN A 93 18.11 -4.74 0.21
CA GLN A 93 19.34 -4.89 -0.59
C GLN A 93 20.09 -3.57 -0.78
N SER A 94 19.37 -2.47 -1.00
CA SER A 94 19.99 -1.14 -1.13
C SER A 94 20.46 -0.56 0.21
N GLY A 95 19.77 -0.89 1.30
CA GLY A 95 19.84 -0.17 2.57
C GLY A 95 19.08 1.16 2.54
N ALA A 96 18.25 1.41 1.52
CA ALA A 96 17.43 2.62 1.44
C ALA A 96 16.15 2.49 2.27
N GLU A 97 15.73 3.58 2.91
CA GLU A 97 14.48 3.63 3.69
C GLU A 97 13.22 3.64 2.82
N SER A 98 13.35 4.09 1.56
CA SER A 98 12.23 4.16 0.64
C SER A 98 12.66 4.11 -0.83
N VAL A 99 11.73 3.77 -1.71
CA VAL A 99 11.97 3.77 -3.17
C VAL A 99 12.24 5.19 -3.69
N ALA A 100 11.73 6.22 -3.00
CA ALA A 100 12.03 7.62 -3.36
C ALA A 100 13.48 7.98 -3.04
N VAL A 101 14.00 7.53 -1.90
CA VAL A 101 15.42 7.67 -1.54
C VAL A 101 16.30 6.90 -2.53
N LEU A 102 15.91 5.67 -2.85
CA LEU A 102 16.60 4.84 -3.84
C LEU A 102 16.63 5.49 -5.23
N ALA A 103 15.57 6.21 -5.61
CA ALA A 103 15.48 6.88 -6.91
C ALA A 103 16.15 8.27 -6.94
N ALA A 104 16.59 8.82 -5.81
CA ALA A 104 16.91 10.25 -5.66
C ALA A 104 18.01 10.76 -6.60
N SER A 105 18.98 9.90 -6.93
CA SER A 105 20.08 10.22 -7.84
C SER A 105 19.74 10.09 -9.32
N ASN A 106 18.56 9.57 -9.67
CA ASN A 106 18.11 9.37 -11.05
C ASN A 106 16.83 10.15 -11.34
N PRO A 107 16.91 11.31 -12.04
CA PRO A 107 15.74 12.17 -12.30
C PRO A 107 14.56 11.47 -12.97
N ALA A 108 14.81 10.52 -13.87
CA ALA A 108 13.76 9.77 -14.54
C ALA A 108 13.02 8.85 -13.55
N LEU A 109 13.73 8.20 -12.62
CA LEU A 109 13.11 7.40 -11.57
C LEU A 109 12.37 8.27 -10.55
N VAL A 110 12.91 9.44 -10.18
CA VAL A 110 12.22 10.41 -9.31
C VAL A 110 10.87 10.79 -9.91
N PHE A 111 10.85 11.18 -11.18
CA PHE A 111 9.62 11.53 -11.88
C PHE A 111 8.61 10.38 -11.87
N ARG A 112 9.06 9.16 -12.18
CA ARG A 112 8.19 7.96 -12.18
C ARG A 112 7.62 7.64 -10.81
N VAL A 113 8.43 7.73 -9.74
CA VAL A 113 7.94 7.52 -8.36
C VAL A 113 6.87 8.55 -8.01
N LYS A 114 7.07 9.82 -8.39
CA LYS A 114 6.08 10.89 -8.13
C LYS A 114 4.78 10.65 -8.90
N SER A 115 4.87 10.42 -10.20
CA SER A 115 3.72 10.16 -11.07
C SER A 115 2.91 8.94 -10.59
N LEU A 116 3.61 7.87 -10.18
CA LEU A 116 2.95 6.67 -9.69
C LEU A 116 2.24 6.89 -8.35
N ARG A 117 2.83 7.68 -7.44
CA ARG A 117 2.16 8.06 -6.17
C ARG A 117 0.89 8.85 -6.41
N GLU A 118 0.93 9.80 -7.34
CA GLU A 118 -0.23 10.60 -7.73
C GLU A 118 -1.33 9.72 -8.32
N SER A 119 -0.98 8.88 -9.30
CA SER A 119 -1.93 7.93 -9.91
C SER A 119 -2.51 6.92 -8.90
N ALA A 120 -1.70 6.45 -7.94
CA ALA A 120 -2.15 5.56 -6.89
C ALA A 120 -3.11 6.26 -5.91
N SER A 121 -2.83 7.53 -5.58
CA SER A 121 -3.72 8.36 -4.77
C SER A 121 -5.07 8.57 -5.45
N GLU A 122 -5.09 8.89 -6.75
CA GLU A 122 -6.33 9.00 -7.52
C GLU A 122 -7.12 7.68 -7.55
N THR A 123 -6.42 6.57 -7.80
CA THR A 123 -7.03 5.23 -7.82
C THR A 123 -7.67 4.93 -6.45
N ARG A 124 -6.96 5.24 -5.35
CA ARG A 124 -7.50 5.10 -3.99
C ARG A 124 -8.74 5.97 -3.78
N THR A 125 -8.70 7.25 -4.16
CA THR A 125 -9.83 8.17 -4.02
C THR A 125 -11.07 7.68 -4.77
N ARG A 126 -10.90 7.07 -5.95
CA ARG A 126 -12.01 6.48 -6.72
C ARG A 126 -12.56 5.20 -6.10
N LEU A 127 -11.70 4.30 -5.63
CA LEU A 127 -12.09 2.98 -5.15
C LEU A 127 -12.55 2.97 -3.68
N TRP A 128 -12.05 3.89 -2.85
CA TRP A 128 -12.30 3.90 -1.42
C TRP A 128 -13.80 3.98 -1.04
N PRO A 129 -14.60 4.92 -1.60
CA PRO A 129 -16.03 4.97 -1.29
C PRO A 129 -16.78 3.69 -1.67
N ARG A 130 -16.34 3.03 -2.75
CA ARG A 130 -16.94 1.77 -3.24
C ARG A 130 -16.66 0.64 -2.27
N TRP A 131 -15.42 0.52 -1.79
CA TRP A 131 -15.05 -0.47 -0.77
C TRP A 131 -15.85 -0.27 0.54
N VAL A 132 -15.95 0.98 1.01
CA VAL A 132 -16.74 1.29 2.22
C VAL A 132 -18.20 0.90 2.04
N SER A 133 -18.79 1.21 0.88
CA SER A 133 -20.19 0.89 0.58
C SER A 133 -20.41 -0.62 0.50
N ALA A 134 -19.57 -1.34 -0.24
CA ALA A 134 -19.66 -2.79 -0.36
C ALA A 134 -19.55 -3.50 1.00
N ARG A 135 -18.62 -3.06 1.86
CA ARG A 135 -18.45 -3.61 3.21
C ARG A 135 -19.70 -3.37 4.08
N ARG A 136 -20.30 -2.18 4.02
CA ARG A 136 -21.54 -1.88 4.76
C ARG A 136 -22.72 -2.71 4.23
N SER A 137 -22.87 -2.83 2.92
CA SER A 137 -23.93 -3.64 2.31
C SER A 137 -23.79 -5.12 2.68
N ALA A 138 -22.57 -5.68 2.64
CA ALA A 138 -22.33 -7.06 3.04
C ALA A 138 -22.71 -7.32 4.51
N ALA A 139 -22.36 -6.40 5.42
CA ALA A 139 -22.76 -6.48 6.83
C ALA A 139 -24.28 -6.43 7.00
N ALA A 140 -24.96 -5.50 6.33
CA ALA A 140 -26.42 -5.40 6.39
C ALA A 140 -27.13 -6.65 5.83
N CYS A 141 -26.61 -7.22 4.73
CA CYS A 141 -27.12 -8.48 4.19
C CYS A 141 -26.93 -9.64 5.17
N ALA A 142 -25.75 -9.75 5.80
CA ALA A 142 -25.49 -10.79 6.80
C ALA A 142 -26.42 -10.66 8.02
N GLU A 143 -26.64 -9.44 8.51
CA GLU A 143 -27.59 -9.16 9.60
C GLU A 143 -29.03 -9.53 9.22
N ALA A 144 -29.46 -9.20 8.00
CA ALA A 144 -30.78 -9.55 7.51
C ALA A 144 -30.97 -11.08 7.39
N LEU A 145 -29.95 -11.78 6.88
CA LEU A 145 -29.97 -13.24 6.79
C LEU A 145 -30.00 -13.91 8.18
N ASP A 146 -29.24 -13.40 9.15
CA ASP A 146 -29.26 -13.90 10.53
C ASP A 146 -30.62 -13.65 11.20
N LEU A 147 -31.24 -12.49 10.97
CA LEU A 147 -32.59 -12.19 11.45
C LEU A 147 -33.62 -13.18 10.87
N ILE A 148 -33.55 -13.46 9.56
CA ILE A 148 -34.44 -14.43 8.90
C ILE A 148 -34.22 -15.84 9.48
N ALA A 149 -32.96 -16.26 9.60
CA ALA A 149 -32.61 -17.57 10.14
C ALA A 149 -33.10 -17.78 11.59
N ARG A 150 -33.23 -16.70 12.35
CA ARG A 150 -33.71 -16.71 13.75
C ARG A 150 -35.19 -16.36 13.91
N GLY A 151 -35.96 -16.35 12.82
CA GLY A 151 -37.40 -16.08 12.89
C GLY A 151 -37.75 -14.67 13.39
N GLY A 152 -36.91 -13.67 13.10
CA GLY A 152 -37.14 -12.27 13.50
C GLY A 152 -36.45 -11.87 14.81
N VAL A 153 -35.83 -12.80 15.53
CA VAL A 153 -35.13 -12.51 16.78
C VAL A 153 -33.71 -12.01 16.47
N ARG A 154 -33.41 -10.76 16.82
CA ARG A 154 -32.05 -10.21 16.70
C ARG A 154 -31.08 -10.97 17.61
N SER A 155 -29.96 -11.41 17.05
CA SER A 155 -28.82 -11.90 17.83
C SER A 155 -28.32 -10.81 18.77
N VAL A 156 -28.04 -11.16 20.03
CA VAL A 156 -27.24 -10.33 20.94
C VAL A 156 -25.79 -10.44 20.44
N THR A 157 -25.40 -9.62 19.48
CA THR A 157 -24.02 -9.61 18.99
C THR A 157 -23.11 -9.06 20.06
N TYR A 158 -22.25 -9.94 20.59
CA TYR A 158 -21.01 -9.57 21.28
C TYR A 158 -20.19 -8.72 20.30
N ALA A 159 -19.97 -7.45 20.63
CA ALA A 159 -19.10 -6.57 19.86
C ALA A 159 -17.63 -7.01 20.07
N ALA A 160 -17.17 -7.99 19.29
CA ALA A 160 -15.75 -8.30 19.21
C ALA A 160 -15.04 -7.16 18.43
N GLY A 161 -14.52 -6.17 19.16
CA GLY A 161 -13.60 -5.17 18.60
C GLY A 161 -13.92 -3.71 18.91
N GLY A 162 -14.15 -3.37 20.18
CA GLY A 162 -14.10 -1.98 20.67
C GLY A 162 -13.49 -1.99 22.06
N GLY A 163 -12.32 -1.37 22.22
CA GLY A 163 -11.54 -1.39 23.45
C GLY A 163 -12.33 -0.96 24.69
N ALA A 164 -11.99 -1.63 25.79
CA ALA A 164 -12.28 -1.34 27.19
C ALA A 164 -12.97 0.00 27.50
N GLU A 165 -14.19 -0.07 28.01
CA GLU A 165 -14.53 0.45 29.34
C GLU A 165 -15.69 -0.38 29.93
N ALA A 166 -15.39 -1.04 31.05
CA ALA A 166 -16.38 -1.65 31.90
C ALA A 166 -16.98 -0.55 32.80
N ALA A 167 -18.29 -0.31 32.74
CA ALA A 167 -19.03 0.29 33.84
C ALA A 167 -20.56 0.07 33.70
N GLY A 168 -21.13 -0.69 34.64
CA GLY A 168 -22.55 -0.68 35.04
C GLY A 168 -23.52 -1.31 34.05
N GLY A 169 -24.10 -2.47 34.30
CA GLY A 169 -24.88 -2.79 35.49
C GLY A 169 -26.29 -3.11 35.01
N GLY A 170 -26.65 -4.39 34.91
CA GLY A 170 -27.65 -4.93 35.81
C GLY A 170 -28.87 -5.45 35.06
N ALA A 171 -29.11 -6.76 35.18
CA ALA A 171 -30.38 -7.46 35.34
C ALA A 171 -31.48 -7.21 34.27
N LEU A 172 -32.15 -8.22 33.69
CA LEU A 172 -32.83 -9.32 34.35
C LEU A 172 -33.08 -10.46 33.35
N LEU A 173 -32.79 -11.67 33.81
CA LEU A 173 -33.53 -12.87 33.42
C LEU A 173 -35.02 -12.62 33.66
N ASN A 174 -35.86 -12.82 32.64
CA ASN A 174 -37.22 -13.29 32.87
C ASN A 174 -37.69 -14.12 31.67
N LEU A 175 -37.42 -15.42 31.74
CA LEU A 175 -38.11 -16.44 30.97
C LEU A 175 -39.36 -16.82 31.77
N SER A 176 -40.54 -16.38 31.33
CA SER A 176 -41.86 -16.97 31.63
C SER A 176 -42.92 -16.29 30.76
N GLY A 177 -43.56 -17.03 29.85
CA GLY A 177 -44.68 -16.58 29.02
C GLY A 177 -44.65 -17.17 27.62
#